data_AF-A0AAE0MKI9-F1
#
_entry.id   AF-A0AAE0MKI9-F1
#
_cell.length_a   1.000
_cell.length_b   1.000
_cell.length_c   1.000
_cell.angle_alpha   90.00
_cell.angle_beta   90.00
_cell.angle_gamma   90.00
#
_symmetry.space_group_name_H-M   'P 1'
#
loop_
_entity.id
_entity.type
_entity.pdbx_description
1 polymer ?
#
loop_
_entity_poly.entity_id
_entity_poly.type
_entity_poly.pdbx_seq_one_letter_code
_entity_poly.pdbx_strand_id
1 'polypeptide(L)'
;IINSSYPYYRRRKNSIYITKRVGSKHIFIYNNIIVPYNLYLVFKYRYYINLEIYSIVNIIKYIYKYLYKGINRTIIEFTNPDEIQRYILI
;
A
#
# COMPACT_ATOMS: atom_id res chain seq x y z
N ILE A 1 -9.25 -27.51 -2.44
CA ILE A 1 -7.84 -27.54 -2.90
C ILE A 1 -7.86 -26.95 -4.29
N ILE A 2 -7.32 -25.74 -4.47
CA ILE A 2 -7.39 -25.01 -5.75
C ILE A 2 -5.95 -24.88 -6.25
N ASN A 3 -5.76 -25.13 -7.55
CA ASN A 3 -4.55 -25.39 -8.36
C ASN A 3 -3.37 -24.40 -8.29
N SER A 4 -3.14 -23.72 -7.18
CA SER A 4 -1.92 -23.01 -6.89
C SER A 4 -1.74 -23.05 -5.38
N SER A 5 -0.64 -23.64 -4.91
CA SER A 5 -0.38 -24.09 -3.53
C SER A 5 -0.35 -22.99 -2.44
N TYR A 6 -1.02 -21.85 -2.62
CA TYR A 6 -0.99 -20.70 -1.73
C TYR A 6 -2.38 -20.41 -1.13
N PRO A 7 -2.46 -20.14 0.17
CA PRO A 7 -3.72 -19.78 0.82
C PRO A 7 -4.14 -18.38 0.38
N TYR A 8 -5.32 -18.27 -0.20
CA TYR A 8 -5.95 -16.99 -0.50
C TYR A 8 -6.62 -16.44 0.76
N TYR A 9 -6.48 -15.14 1.00
CA TYR A 9 -7.25 -14.49 2.07
C TYR A 9 -8.74 -14.70 1.88
N ARG A 10 -9.41 -15.18 2.93
CA ARG A 10 -10.86 -15.32 2.94
C ARG A 10 -11.51 -13.94 2.95
N ARG A 11 -12.08 -13.55 1.81
CA ARG A 11 -12.95 -12.37 1.70
C ARG A 11 -14.35 -12.72 2.18
N ARG A 12 -14.72 -12.31 3.39
CA ARG A 12 -16.07 -12.49 3.92
C ARG A 12 -17.03 -11.54 3.19
N LYS A 13 -18.00 -12.09 2.46
CA LYS A 13 -19.14 -11.32 1.94
C LYS A 13 -20.23 -11.35 3.00
N ASN A 14 -20.35 -10.27 3.76
CA ASN A 14 -21.48 -10.06 4.65
C ASN A 14 -22.48 -9.13 3.93
N SER A 15 -23.72 -9.06 4.41
CA SER A 15 -24.76 -8.15 3.90
C SER A 15 -24.50 -6.66 4.20
N ILE A 16 -23.35 -6.33 4.79
CA ILE A 16 -22.94 -4.97 5.13
C ILE A 16 -22.29 -4.33 3.89
N TYR A 17 -22.78 -3.14 3.54
CA TYR A 17 -22.23 -2.30 2.48
C TYR A 17 -22.25 -0.83 2.88
N ILE A 18 -21.37 -0.05 2.27
CA ILE A 18 -21.38 1.42 2.36
C ILE A 18 -21.70 1.99 0.97
N THR A 19 -22.43 3.10 0.93
CA THR A 19 -22.68 3.85 -0.32
C THR A 19 -21.68 5.00 -0.43
N LYS A 20 -20.93 5.04 -1.54
CA LYS A 20 -20.01 6.15 -1.84
C LYS A 20 -20.42 6.82 -3.13
N ARG A 21 -20.50 8.16 -3.12
CA ARG A 21 -20.71 8.94 -4.34
C ARG A 21 -19.38 9.06 -5.10
N VAL A 22 -19.38 8.64 -6.36
CA VAL A 22 -18.26 8.78 -7.28
C VAL A 22 -18.79 9.48 -8.53
N GLY A 23 -18.47 10.78 -8.64
CA GLY A 23 -19.06 11.66 -9.65
C GLY A 23 -20.58 11.82 -9.47
N SER A 24 -21.34 11.50 -10.52
CA SER A 24 -22.81 11.51 -10.54
C SER A 24 -23.46 10.19 -10.12
N LYS A 25 -22.67 9.15 -9.77
CA LYS A 25 -23.18 7.81 -9.44
C LYS A 25 -22.96 7.47 -7.97
N HIS A 26 -23.89 6.72 -7.39
CA HIS A 26 -23.73 6.06 -6.10
C HIS A 26 -23.26 4.63 -6.31
N ILE A 27 -22.16 4.25 -5.65
CA ILE A 27 -21.58 2.92 -5.73
C ILE A 27 -21.74 2.22 -4.37
N PHE A 28 -22.20 0.98 -4.40
CA PHE A 28 -22.25 0.11 -3.23
C PHE A 28 -20.90 -0.60 -3.05
N ILE A 29 -20.23 -0.35 -1.93
CA ILE A 29 -18.95 -0.96 -1.59
C ILE A 29 -19.23 -2.00 -0.51
N TYR A 30 -18.95 -3.26 -0.86
CA TYR A 30 -19.08 -4.41 0.01
C TYR A 30 -17.72 -4.79 0.63
N ASN A 31 -17.74 -5.49 1.77
CA ASN A 31 -16.52 -5.91 2.47
C ASN A 31 -15.56 -6.79 1.63
N ASN A 32 -16.08 -7.48 0.62
CA ASN A 32 -15.26 -8.33 -0.27
C ASN A 32 -14.44 -7.54 -1.30
N ILE A 33 -14.74 -6.26 -1.51
CA ILE A 33 -14.01 -5.38 -2.45
C ILE A 33 -12.84 -4.68 -1.71
N ILE A 34 -12.96 -4.53 -0.39
CA ILE A 34 -11.96 -3.86 0.43
C ILE A 34 -10.77 -4.80 0.64
N VAL A 35 -9.56 -4.27 0.52
CA VAL A 35 -8.33 -4.99 0.86
C VAL A 35 -8.30 -5.18 2.38
N PRO A 36 -8.25 -6.42 2.90
CA PRO A 36 -8.21 -6.65 4.34
C PRO A 36 -6.92 -6.06 4.92
N TYR A 37 -7.04 -5.29 5.98
CA TYR A 37 -5.90 -4.77 6.75
C TYR A 37 -5.85 -5.47 8.12
N ASN A 38 -4.64 -5.61 8.67
CA ASN A 38 -4.47 -6.16 10.01
C ASN A 38 -4.61 -5.06 11.05
N LEU A 39 -5.69 -5.10 11.85
CA LEU A 39 -5.97 -4.16 12.93
C LEU A 39 -4.77 -3.97 13.88
N TYR A 40 -4.08 -5.06 14.26
CA TYR A 40 -2.91 -4.97 15.13
C TYR A 40 -1.80 -4.09 14.53
N LEU A 41 -1.53 -4.26 13.23
CA LEU A 41 -0.49 -3.47 12.56
C LEU A 41 -0.92 -2.01 12.37
N VAL A 42 -2.20 -1.77 12.08
CA VAL A 42 -2.73 -0.40 12.00
C VAL A 42 -2.61 0.29 13.34
N PHE A 43 -2.96 -0.36 14.44
CA PHE A 43 -2.82 0.22 15.78
C PHE A 43 -1.37 0.43 16.18
N LYS A 44 -0.49 -0.54 15.89
CA LYS A 44 0.93 -0.47 16.27
C LYS A 44 1.70 0.60 15.50
N TYR A 45 1.47 0.72 14.19
CA TYR A 45 2.26 1.61 13.32
C TYR A 45 1.50 2.87 12.91
N ARG A 46 0.21 3.00 13.24
CA ARG A 46 -0.67 4.11 12.80
C ARG A 46 -0.74 4.29 11.27
N TYR A 47 -0.52 3.20 10.52
CA TYR A 47 -0.58 3.18 9.06
C TYR A 47 -1.39 1.99 8.53
N TYR A 48 -2.08 2.17 7.41
CA TYR A 48 -2.79 1.11 6.69
C TYR A 48 -1.80 0.21 5.94
N ILE A 49 -1.35 -0.86 6.60
CA ILE A 49 -0.42 -1.82 6.03
C ILE A 49 -1.22 -2.90 5.27
N ASN A 50 -0.99 -2.98 3.96
CA ASN A 50 -1.51 -4.06 3.14
C ASN A 50 -0.70 -5.35 3.41
N LEU A 51 -1.36 -6.43 3.83
CA LEU A 51 -0.73 -7.73 4.03
C LEU A 51 -1.20 -8.69 2.93
N GLU A 52 -0.26 -9.19 2.14
CA GLU A 52 -0.50 -10.19 1.10
C GLU A 52 0.24 -11.49 1.46
N ILE A 53 -0.44 -12.63 1.38
CA ILE A 53 0.20 -13.93 1.57
C ILE A 53 0.86 -14.29 0.24
N TYR A 54 2.19 -14.33 0.24
CA TYR A 54 2.98 -14.61 -0.93
C TYR A 54 3.85 -15.85 -0.75
N SER A 55 4.21 -16.48 -1.87
CA SER A 55 5.27 -17.47 -1.92
C SER A 55 6.62 -16.83 -1.59
N ILE A 56 7.55 -17.62 -1.06
CA ILE A 56 8.91 -17.17 -0.76
C ILE A 56 9.56 -16.51 -1.98
N VAL A 57 9.44 -17.13 -3.17
CA VAL A 57 9.97 -16.59 -4.43
C VAL A 57 9.38 -15.21 -4.76
N ASN A 58 8.08 -15.02 -4.54
CA ASN A 58 7.43 -13.74 -4.80
C ASN A 58 7.76 -12.69 -3.75
N ILE A 59 7.94 -13.07 -2.48
CA ILE A 59 8.43 -12.19 -1.42
C ILE A 59 9.82 -11.67 -1.77
N ILE A 60 10.72 -12.58 -2.17
CA ILE A 60 12.08 -12.21 -2.60
C ILE A 60 12.00 -11.24 -3.77
N LYS A 61 11.26 -11.58 -4.84
CA LYS A 61 11.07 -10.67 -5.98
C LYS A 61 10.52 -9.31 -5.57
N TYR A 62 9.58 -9.27 -4.62
CA TYR A 62 9.01 -8.03 -4.10
C TYR A 62 10.06 -7.22 -3.35
N ILE A 63 10.77 -7.80 -2.38
CA ILE A 63 11.85 -7.14 -1.64
C ILE A 63 12.90 -6.59 -2.60
N TYR A 64 13.39 -7.41 -3.53
CA TYR A 64 14.37 -6.97 -4.54
C TYR A 64 13.82 -5.83 -5.41
N LYS A 65 12.56 -5.91 -5.85
CA LYS A 65 11.92 -4.83 -6.59
C LYS A 65 11.97 -3.50 -5.82
N TYR A 66 11.78 -3.51 -4.49
CA TYR A 66 11.78 -2.29 -3.68
C TYR A 66 13.18 -1.83 -3.28
N LEU A 67 14.10 -2.75 -2.98
CA LEU A 67 15.52 -2.43 -2.72
C LEU A 67 16.17 -1.76 -3.94
N TYR A 68 15.90 -2.29 -5.13
CA TYR A 68 16.54 -1.83 -6.37
C TYR A 68 15.67 -0.86 -7.19
N LYS A 69 14.49 -0.46 -6.69
CA LYS A 69 13.60 0.49 -7.40
C LYS A 69 14.17 1.91 -7.55
N GLY A 70 15.30 2.21 -6.92
CA GLY A 70 15.84 3.56 -6.95
C GLY A 70 17.11 3.78 -6.15
N ILE A 71 18.17 3.01 -6.39
CA ILE A 71 19.54 3.47 -6.08
C ILE A 71 19.96 4.67 -6.97
N ASN A 72 19.15 5.05 -7.95
CA ASN A 72 19.35 6.24 -8.78
C ASN A 72 18.67 7.52 -8.23
N ARG A 73 18.19 7.54 -6.98
CA ARG A 73 17.58 8.75 -6.37
C ARG A 73 18.46 9.48 -5.36
N THR A 74 19.70 9.03 -5.17
CA THR A 74 20.64 9.59 -4.18
C THR A 74 22.06 9.64 -4.75
N ILE A 75 22.22 10.06 -6.01
CA ILE A 75 23.51 10.53 -6.55
C ILE A 75 23.27 11.86 -7.30
N ILE A 76 22.42 12.72 -6.73
CA ILE A 76 22.47 14.14 -7.00
C ILE A 76 23.01 14.71 -5.69
N GLU A 77 24.33 14.86 -5.62
CA GLU A 77 24.96 15.67 -4.58
C GLU A 77 24.29 17.05 -4.61
N PHE A 78 23.79 17.50 -3.47
CA PHE A 78 23.37 18.88 -3.28
C PHE A 78 24.61 19.78 -3.34
N THR A 79 25.10 20.09 -4.54
CA THR A 79 25.75 21.36 -4.78
C THR A 79 24.66 22.38 -5.09
N ASN A 80 23.93 22.83 -4.07
CA ASN A 80 23.34 24.18 -3.99
C ASN A 80 22.51 24.34 -2.69
N PRO A 81 22.54 25.53 -2.07
CA PRO A 81 22.22 25.74 -0.66
C PRO A 81 20.72 25.61 -0.31
N ASP A 82 20.48 25.33 0.97
CA ASP A 82 19.21 24.92 1.59
C ASP A 82 18.01 25.84 1.27
N GLU A 83 16.86 25.22 1.03
CA GLU A 83 15.56 25.87 0.77
C GLU A 83 15.16 26.90 1.84
N ILE A 84 15.68 26.78 3.06
CA ILE A 84 15.44 27.70 4.18
C ILE A 84 16.02 29.10 3.89
N GLN A 85 17.15 29.20 3.20
CA GLN A 85 17.74 30.50 2.84
C GLN A 85 16.94 31.24 1.76
N ARG A 86 16.13 30.52 0.97
CA ARG A 86 15.33 31.09 -0.13
C ARG A 86 14.13 31.93 0.35
N TYR A 87 13.62 31.66 1.54
CA TYR A 87 12.47 32.40 2.11
C TYR A 87 12.86 33.65 2.92
N ILE A 88 14.14 33.80 3.29
CA ILE A 88 14.61 34.93 4.13
C ILE A 88 15.02 36.16 3.28
N LEU A 89 15.17 36.01 1.96
CA LEU A 89 15.65 37.06 1.04
C LEU A 89 14.58 37.59 0.07
N ILE A 90 13.31 37.51 0.45
CA ILE A 90 12.18 38.25 -0.16
C ILE A 90 11.52 39.05 0.95
#